data_AF-A0AA43KUW2-F1
#
_entry.id   AF-A0AA43KUW2-F1
#
_cell.length_a   1.000
_cell.length_b   1.000
_cell.length_c   1.000
_cell.angle_alpha   90.00
_cell.angle_beta   90.00
_cell.angle_gamma   90.00
#
_symmetry.space_group_name_H-M   'P 1'
#
loop_
_entity.id
_entity.type
_entity.pdbx_description
1 polymer ?
#
loop_
_entity_poly.entity_id
_entity_poly.type
_entity_poly.pdbx_seq_one_letter_code
_entity_poly.pdbx_strand_id
1 'polypeptide(L)' 'MDRREELENEIELVRKRIEDAPADTPKEILELYDKELDSLSFELNNLYDDDEIEFPS' A
#
# COMPACT_ATOMS: atom_id res chain seq x y z
N MET A 1 8.13 -10.44 -12.85
CA MET A 1 7.50 -10.13 -11.56
C MET A 1 6.18 -9.46 -11.90
N ASP A 2 5.12 -9.89 -11.24
CA ASP A 2 3.78 -9.31 -11.42
C ASP A 2 3.72 -8.02 -10.58
N ARG A 3 3.19 -6.93 -11.15
CA ARG A 3 3.07 -5.65 -10.43
C ARG A 3 2.22 -5.81 -9.17
N ARG A 4 1.26 -6.73 -9.18
CA ARG A 4 0.45 -7.10 -8.01
C ARG A 4 1.30 -7.68 -6.88
N GLU A 5 2.16 -8.65 -7.19
CA GLU A 5 3.08 -9.27 -6.22
C GLU A 5 4.09 -8.25 -5.67
N GLU A 6 4.57 -7.32 -6.51
CA GLU A 6 5.43 -6.22 -6.08
C GLU A 6 4.73 -5.32 -5.05
N LEU A 7 3.50 -4.89 -5.34
CA LEU A 7 2.71 -4.04 -4.45
C LEU A 7 2.36 -4.74 -3.13
N GLU A 8 2.01 -6.02 -3.16
CA GLU A 8 1.75 -6.80 -1.95
C GLU A 8 2.99 -6.86 -1.04
N ASN A 9 4.18 -7.06 -1.62
CA ASN A 9 5.44 -7.04 -0.89
C ASN A 9 5.78 -5.65 -0.33
N GLU A 10 5.57 -4.59 -1.11
CA GLU A 10 5.79 -3.21 -0.67
C GLU A 10 4.86 -2.83 0.50
N ILE A 11 3.57 -3.20 0.41
CA ILE A 11 2.59 -3.02 1.48
C ILE A 11 3.01 -3.75 2.76
N GLU A 12 3.48 -5.00 2.65
CA GLU A 12 3.96 -5.75 3.82
C GLU A 12 5.16 -5.07 4.47
N LEU A 13 6.10 -4.55 3.68
CA LEU A 13 7.27 -3.85 4.17
C LEU A 13 6.91 -2.56 4.91
N VAL A 14 6.00 -1.76 4.36
CA VAL A 14 5.55 -0.50 4.98
C VAL A 14 4.78 -0.78 6.27
N ARG A 15 3.91 -1.80 6.29
CA ARG A 15 3.22 -2.22 7.51
C ARG A 15 4.18 -2.63 8.62
N LYS A 16 5.18 -3.46 8.31
CA LYS A 16 6.23 -3.81 9.29
C LYS A 16 6.98 -2.58 9.78
N ARG A 17 7.28 -1.62 8.90
CA ARG A 17 7.93 -0.37 9.29
C ARG A 17 7.10 0.45 10.28
N ILE A 18 5.77 0.46 10.13
CA ILE A 18 4.85 1.13 11.07
C ILE A 18 4.77 0.36 12.39
N GLU A 19 4.65 -0.96 12.35
CA GLU A 19 4.56 -1.82 13.54
C GLU A 19 5.85 -1.82 14.38
N ASP A 20 7.01 -1.86 13.71
CA ASP A 20 8.33 -1.88 14.34
C ASP A 20 8.87 -0.46 14.62
N ALA A 21 8.08 0.59 14.33
CA ALA A 21 8.50 1.96 14.55
C ALA A 21 8.81 2.20 16.04
N PRO A 22 9.99 2.74 16.38
CA PRO A 22 10.32 3.12 17.75
C PRO A 22 9.26 4.05 18.36
N ALA A 23 9.02 3.95 19.67
CA ALA A 23 8.01 4.77 20.35
C ALA A 23 8.31 6.29 20.33
N ASP A 24 9.56 6.67 20.08
CA ASP A 24 10.02 8.05 19.91
C ASP A 24 9.98 8.52 18.44
N THR A 25 9.47 7.69 17.51
CA THR A 25 9.30 8.08 16.11
C THR A 25 8.38 9.31 16.04
N PRO A 26 8.82 10.40 15.39
CA PRO A 26 8.00 11.58 15.24
C PRO A 26 6.69 11.27 14.51
N LYS A 27 5.61 11.90 14.96
CA LYS A 27 4.27 11.71 14.38
C LYS A 27 4.25 11.99 12.88
N GLU A 28 4.99 13.00 12.41
CA GLU A 28 5.05 13.30 10.97
C GLU A 28 5.67 12.14 10.16
N ILE A 29 6.59 11.37 10.74
CA ILE A 29 7.20 10.21 10.08
C ILE A 29 6.21 9.05 10.00
N LEU A 30 5.46 8.78 11.07
CA LEU A 30 4.40 7.78 11.04
C LEU A 30 3.31 8.15 10.02
N GLU A 31 2.92 9.42 9.96
CA GLU A 31 1.96 9.91 8.95
C GLU A 31 2.45 9.77 7.51
N LEU A 32 3.77 9.83 7.27
CA LEU A 32 4.34 9.56 5.95
C LEU A 32 4.24 8.08 5.58
N TYR A 33 4.50 7.18 6.53
CA TYR A 33 4.36 5.73 6.29
C TYR A 33 2.90 5.33 6.09
N ASP A 34 1.97 5.90 6.85
CA ASP A 34 0.54 5.68 6.66
C ASP A 34 0.09 6.13 5.26
N LYS A 35 0.54 7.31 4.79
CA LYS A 35 0.26 7.79 3.43
C LYS A 35 0.84 6.90 2.34
N GLU A 36 2.05 6.39 2.55
CA GLU A 36 2.70 5.44 1.65
C GLU A 36 1.87 4.16 1.56
N LEU A 37 1.44 3.62 2.69
CA LEU A 37 0.59 2.43 2.78
C LEU A 37 -0.76 2.63 2.07
N ASP A 38 -1.41 3.77 2.30
CA ASP A 38 -2.68 4.12 1.66
C ASP A 38 -2.54 4.21 0.14
N SER A 39 -1.46 4.85 -0.35
CA SER A 39 -1.19 4.97 -1.78
C SER A 39 -0.96 3.61 -2.45
N LEU A 40 -0.15 2.74 -1.81
CA LEU A 40 0.12 1.40 -2.33
C LEU A 40 -1.14 0.52 -2.32
N SER A 41 -1.93 0.60 -1.25
CA SER A 41 -3.19 -0.14 -1.15
C SER A 41 -4.20 0.34 -2.18
N PHE A 42 -4.25 1.64 -2.46
CA PHE A 42 -5.09 2.21 -3.51
C PHE A 42 -4.66 1.75 -4.91
N GLU A 43 -3.36 1.76 -5.21
CA GLU A 43 -2.85 1.24 -6.47
C GLU A 43 -3.16 -0.25 -6.64
N LEU A 44 -2.93 -1.05 -5.60
CA LEU A 44 -3.25 -2.48 -5.61
C LEU A 44 -4.74 -2.72 -5.86
N ASN A 45 -5.63 -1.98 -5.18
CA ASN A 45 -7.08 -2.08 -5.37
C ASN A 45 -7.50 -1.67 -6.78
N ASN A 46 -6.89 -0.63 -7.36
CA ASN A 46 -7.21 -0.23 -8.74
C ASN A 46 -6.75 -1.27 -9.76
N LEU A 47 -5.69 -2.03 -9.49
CA LEU A 47 -5.32 -3.18 -10.32
C LEU A 47 -6.30 -4.36 -10.18
N TYR A 48 -7.12 -4.41 -9.13
CA TYR A 48 -8.24 -5.34 -9.04
C TYR A 48 -9.48 -4.79 -9.75
N ASP A 49 -9.72 -3.47 -9.71
CA ASP A 49 -10.86 -2.82 -10.38
C ASP A 49 -10.69 -2.71 -11.91
N ASP A 50 -9.48 -2.51 -12.43
CA ASP A 50 -9.22 -2.48 -13.89
C ASP A 50 -9.43 -3.86 -14.56
N ASP A 51 -9.37 -4.95 -13.80
CA ASP A 51 -9.76 -6.29 -14.25
C ASP A 51 -11.30 -6.47 -14.31
N GLU A 52 -12.09 -5.62 -13.63
CA GLU A 52 -13.56 -5.69 -13.58
C GLU A 52 -14.30 -4.75 -14.56
N ILE A 53 -13.60 -3.96 -15.39
CA ILE A 53 -14.22 -3.13 -16.43
C ILE A 53 -14.39 -3.91 -17.76
N GLU A 54 -15.04 -5.07 -17.71
CA GLU A 54 -15.80 -5.56 -18.88
C GLU A 54 -17.20 -4.92 -18.82
N PHE A 55 -17.37 -3.78 -19.50
CA PHE A 55 -18.68 -3.17 -19.73
C PHE A 55 -19.64 -4.17 -20.40
N PRO A 56 -20.83 -4.50 -19.84
CA PRO A 56 -21.93 -4.94 -20.66
C PRO A 56 -22.64 -3.68 -21.22
N SER A 57 -22.55 -3.58 -22.54
CA SER A 57 -23.27 -2.67 -23.44
C SER A 57 -24.77 -2.58 -23.20
#